data_AF-A0A6A5UEW1-F1
#
_entry.id   AF-A0A6A5UEW1-F1
#
_cell.length_a   1.000
_cell.length_b   1.000
_cell.length_c   1.000
_cell.angle_alpha   90.00
_cell.angle_beta   90.00
_cell.angle_gamma   90.00
#
_symmetry.space_group_name_H-M   'P 1'
#
loop_
_entity.id
_entity.type
_entity.pdbx_description
1 polymer ?
#
loop_
_entity_poly.entity_id
_entity_poly.type
_entity_poly.pdbx_seq_one_letter_code
_entity_poly.pdbx_strand_id
1 'polypeptide(L)' 'GLSVDKAVITVSKKRDYCLSLIYVALLRVKTVDGLMFKDVFSYQRLKQKRSKVLEMRERDIRRKARYHVTV' A
#
# COMPACT_ATOMS: atom_id res chain seq x y z
N GLY A 1 -10.36 0.74 18.12
CA GLY A 1 -9.15 1.19 17.39
C GLY A 1 -8.68 2.48 18.02
N LEU A 2 -7.38 2.62 18.28
CA LEU A 2 -6.81 3.79 18.95
C LEU A 2 -6.89 5.02 18.04
N SER A 3 -7.30 6.18 18.57
CA SER A 3 -7.22 7.48 17.88
C SER A 3 -6.36 8.41 18.72
N VAL A 4 -5.46 9.14 18.08
CA VAL A 4 -4.45 9.95 18.74
C VAL A 4 -4.46 11.38 18.21
N ASP A 5 -4.14 12.34 19.07
CA ASP A 5 -4.04 13.74 18.66
C ASP A 5 -2.73 14.02 17.90
N LYS A 6 -1.64 13.36 18.29
CA LYS A 6 -0.32 13.50 17.65
C LYS A 6 0.37 12.16 17.49
N ALA A 7 1.08 11.96 16.38
CA ALA A 7 1.86 10.76 16.14
C ALA A 7 3.07 11.02 15.23
N VAL A 8 4.17 10.31 15.51
CA VAL A 8 5.35 10.25 14.65
C VAL A 8 5.39 8.90 13.96
N ILE A 9 5.20 8.88 12.63
CA ILE A 9 5.22 7.65 11.83
C ILE A 9 6.66 7.38 11.34
N THR A 10 7.12 6.15 11.59
CA THR A 10 8.41 5.67 11.06
C THR A 10 8.18 4.66 9.95
N VAL A 11 8.58 5.01 8.71
CA VAL A 11 8.49 4.12 7.55
C VAL A 11 9.89 3.65 7.18
N SER A 12 10.35 2.56 7.82
CA SER A 12 11.66 1.97 7.56
C SER A 12 11.74 1.28 6.19
N LYS A 13 12.88 1.42 5.50
CA LYS A 13 13.18 0.72 4.23
C LYS A 13 13.38 -0.79 4.38
N LYS A 14 13.74 -1.26 5.58
CA LYS A 14 14.10 -2.67 5.82
C LYS A 14 12.90 -3.60 6.05
N ARG A 15 11.71 -3.03 6.28
CA ARG A 15 10.47 -3.79 6.45
C ARG A 15 9.55 -3.48 5.27
N ASP A 16 9.10 -4.51 4.59
CA ASP A 16 8.01 -4.42 3.63
C ASP A 16 6.72 -4.12 4.40
N TYR A 17 6.42 -2.83 4.58
CA TYR A 17 5.15 -2.43 5.13
C TYR A 17 4.08 -2.63 4.05
N CYS A 18 3.02 -3.35 4.41
CA CYS A 18 1.83 -3.40 3.57
C CYS A 18 1.28 -1.96 3.46
N LEU A 19 1.02 -1.54 2.22
CA LEU A 19 0.50 -0.20 1.88
C LEU A 19 -0.70 0.23 2.73
N SER A 20 -1.60 -0.72 2.98
CA SER A 20 -2.78 -0.56 3.81
C SER A 20 -2.47 -0.24 5.28
N LEU A 21 -1.33 -0.67 5.82
CA LEU A 21 -0.95 -0.37 7.21
C LEU A 21 -0.59 1.11 7.38
N ILE A 22 0.10 1.70 6.40
CA ILE A 22 0.42 3.13 6.42
C ILE A 22 -0.88 3.94 6.37
N TYR A 23 -1.81 3.54 5.50
CA TYR A 23 -3.13 4.18 5.40
C TYR A 23 -3.89 4.13 6.74
N VAL A 24 -3.93 2.96 7.39
CA VAL A 24 -4.59 2.81 8.70
C VAL A 24 -3.90 3.66 9.77
N ALA A 25 -2.57 3.75 9.77
CA ALA A 25 -1.82 4.55 10.74
C ALA A 25 -2.11 6.05 10.57
N LEU A 26 -2.17 6.54 9.33
CA LEU A 26 -2.52 7.93 9.03
C LEU A 26 -3.93 8.29 9.53
N LEU A 27 -4.90 7.39 9.31
CA LEU A 27 -6.28 7.58 9.76
C LEU A 27 -6.47 7.59 11.29
N ARG A 28 -5.45 7.21 12.07
CA ARG A 28 -5.56 7.28 13.54
C ARG A 28 -5.28 8.67 14.10
N VAL A 29 -4.63 9.54 13.32
CA VAL A 29 -4.32 10.91 13.73
C VAL A 29 -5.48 11.82 13.35
N LYS A 30 -5.98 12.61 14.31
CA LYS A 30 -7.18 13.44 14.11
C LYS A 30 -6.95 14.59 13.12
N THR A 31 -5.75 15.16 13.10
CA THR A 31 -5.41 16.31 12.26
C THR A 31 -4.08 16.08 11.53
N VAL A 32 -3.92 16.72 10.37
CA VAL A 32 -2.67 16.66 9.60
C VAL A 32 -1.52 17.30 10.37
N ASP A 33 -1.78 18.38 11.12
CA ASP A 33 -0.75 19.06 11.92
C ASP A 33 -0.23 18.20 13.09
N GLY A 34 -1.02 17.21 13.53
CA GLY A 34 -0.61 16.24 14.53
C GLY A 34 0.28 15.13 13.97
N LEU A 35 0.46 15.06 12.65
CA LEU A 35 1.19 14.01 11.97
C LEU A 35 2.61 14.46 11.61
N MET A 36 3.60 13.69 12.05
CA MET A 36 4.98 13.85 11.59
C MET A 36 5.54 12.53 11.08
N PHE A 37 6.48 12.61 10.14
CA PHE A 37 7.27 11.46 9.72
C PHE A 37 8.68 11.59 10.27
N LYS A 38 9.23 10.50 10.82
CA LYS A 38 10.61 10.47 11.32
C LYS A 38 11.63 10.75 10.21
N ASP A 39 11.37 10.20 9.02
CA ASP A 39 12.21 10.36 7.83
C ASP A 39 11.38 10.98 6.71
N VAL A 40 12.06 11.53 5.69
CA VAL A 40 11.40 12.06 4.48
C VAL A 40 10.49 10.98 3.87
N PHE A 41 9.19 11.28 3.83
CA PHE A 41 8.19 10.42 3.21
C PHE A 41 8.25 10.58 1.69
N SER A 42 8.31 9.46 0.97
CA SER A 42 8.27 9.45 -0.50
C SER A 42 7.00 8.77 -0.97
N TYR A 43 6.19 9.50 -1.73
CA TYR A 43 4.96 8.98 -2.35
C TYR A 43 5.23 7.78 -3.26
N GLN A 44 6.43 7.69 -3.86
CA GLN A 44 6.80 6.52 -4.67
C GLN A 44 6.75 5.20 -3.88
N ARG A 45 6.86 5.26 -2.55
CA ARG A 45 6.72 4.10 -1.66
C ARG A 45 5.28 3.58 -1.59
N LEU A 46 4.30 4.43 -1.92
CA LEU A 46 2.90 4.03 -1.99
C LEU A 46 2.53 3.41 -3.35
N LYS A 47 3.42 3.44 -4.34
CA LYS A 47 3.16 2.75 -5.60
C LYS A 47 3.29 1.25 -5.36
N GLN A 48 2.20 0.54 -5.61
CA GLN A 48 2.18 -0.91 -5.55
C GLN A 48 3.24 -1.45 -6.52
N LYS A 49 4.30 -2.07 -5.99
CA LYS A 49 5.23 -2.84 -6.83
C LYS A 49 4.44 -3.98 -7.47
N ARG A 50 4.75 -4.29 -8.73
CA ARG A 50 4.21 -5.50 -9.38
C ARG A 50 4.55 -6.69 -8.51
N SER A 51 3.52 -7.28 -7.91
CA SER A 51 3.69 -8.49 -7.13
C SER A 51 3.65 -9.68 -8.07
N LYS A 52 4.37 -10.74 -7.72
CA LYS A 52 4.32 -12.01 -8.45
C LYS A 52 2.89 -12.53 -8.58
N VAL A 53 2.04 -12.24 -7.58
CA VAL A 53 0.61 -12.57 -7.59
C VAL A 53 -0.16 -11.78 -8.66
N LEU A 54 0.09 -10.48 -8.79
CA LEU A 54 -0.49 -9.65 -9.85
C LEU A 54 -0.10 -10.17 -11.24
N GLU A 55 1.18 -10.53 -11.43
CA GLU A 55 1.65 -11.10 -12.69
C GLU A 55 0.99 -12.45 -13.01
N MET A 56 0.85 -13.33 -12.01
CA MET A 56 0.15 -14.61 -12.18
C MET A 56 -1.32 -14.39 -12.55
N ARG A 57 -1.99 -13.42 -11.90
CA ARG A 57 -3.40 -13.08 -12.16
C ARG A 57 -3.60 -12.53 -13.58
N GLU A 58 -2.70 -11.67 -14.05
CA GLU A 58 -2.72 -11.19 -15.44
C GLU A 58 -2.52 -12.32 -16.44
N ARG A 59 -1.60 -13.26 -16.17
CA ARG A 59 -1.40 -14.44 -17.04
C ARG A 59 -2.64 -15.30 -17.11
N ASP A 60 -3.34 -15.50 -15.99
CA ASP A 60 -4.57 -16.27 -15.95
C ASP A 60 -5.72 -15.58 -16.69
N ILE A 61 -5.87 -14.25 -16.55
CA ILE A 61 -6.83 -13.47 -17.33
C ILE A 61 -6.56 -13.64 -18.84
N ARG A 62 -5.29 -13.51 -19.27
CA ARG A 62 -4.91 -13.71 -20.68
C ARG A 62 -5.16 -15.13 -21.17
N ARG A 63 -4.96 -16.15 -20.31
CA ARG A 63 -5.31 -17.55 -20.63
C ARG A 63 -6.82 -17.68 -20.83
N LYS A 64 -7.65 -17.21 -19.89
CA LYS A 64 -9.11 -17.31 -19.98
C LYS A 64 -9.69 -16.60 -21.20
N ALA A 65 -9.16 -15.42 -21.54
CA ALA A 65 -9.56 -14.69 -22.75
C ALA A 65 -9.33 -15.49 -24.03
N ARG A 66 -8.22 -16.25 -24.13
CA ARG A 66 -7.95 -17.12 -25.29
C ARG A 66 -8.93 -18.28 -25.45
N TYR A 67 -9.53 -18.74 -24.35
CA TYR A 67 -10.51 -19.84 -24.39
C TYR A 67 -11.97 -19.35 -24.55
N HIS A 68 -12.24 -18.04 -24.43
CA HIS A 68 -13.59 -17.47 -24.61
C HIS A 68 -13.88 -16.95 -26.03
N VAL A 69 -12.92 -17.03 -26.96
CA VAL A 69 -13.09 -16.60 -28.37
C VAL A 69 -13.39 -17.80 -29.29
N THR A 70 -13.49 -19.02 -28.73
CA THR A 70 -13.79 -20.24 -29.49
C THR A 70 -15.07 -20.89 -28.95
N VAL A 71 -16.20 -20.23 -29.13
CA VAL A 71 -17.54 -20.83 -29.16
C VAL A 71 -18.32 -20.15 -30.26
#